data_AF-A0A1M6LAL7-F1
#
_entry.id   AF-A0A1M6LAL7-F1
#
_cell.length_a   1.000
_cell.length_b   1.000
_cell.length_c   1.000
_cell.angle_alpha   90.00
_cell.angle_beta   90.00
_cell.angle_gamma   90.00
#
_symmetry.space_group_name_H-M   'P 1'
#
loop_
_entity.id
_entity.type
_entity.pdbx_description
1 polymer ?
#
loop_
_entity_poly.entity_id
_entity_poly.type
_entity_poly.pdbx_seq_one_letter_code
_entity_poly.pdbx_strand_id
1 'polypeptide(L)'
;MKSLSFSALLLSAALLFSGCDDKPVAPSITAPASTTAITVGEDGAPPYVLNEVQIGLALYQSSRAQLEVSGKLNNGTPISFVFKQSSPSAAGTGKTDLVEATLNSNIATKQATGSTTRDAATNTVSGTFYCQFTNGLQVNGTITNLQLR
;
A
#
# COMPACT_ATOMS: atom_id res chain seq x y z
N MET A 1 -66.86 -28.37 -3.46
CA MET A 1 -65.81 -28.50 -4.50
C MET A 1 -64.63 -29.26 -3.91
N LYS A 2 -64.16 -30.24 -4.68
CA LYS A 2 -62.95 -31.10 -4.65
C LYS A 2 -61.97 -31.10 -3.45
N SER A 3 -61.73 -32.35 -3.04
CA SER A 3 -60.66 -32.97 -2.25
C SER A 3 -59.23 -32.81 -2.81
N LEU A 4 -58.25 -33.28 -2.02
CA LEU A 4 -56.89 -33.84 -2.33
C LEU A 4 -55.76 -32.96 -1.78
N SER A 5 -54.65 -33.46 -1.23
CA SER A 5 -54.15 -34.80 -0.90
C SER A 5 -52.88 -34.60 -0.06
N PHE A 6 -52.53 -35.59 0.75
CA PHE A 6 -51.18 -35.83 1.28
C PHE A 6 -50.15 -35.87 0.14
N SER A 7 -48.91 -35.43 0.41
CA SER A 7 -47.71 -36.23 0.11
C SER A 7 -46.46 -35.62 0.72
N ALA A 8 -45.86 -36.39 1.63
CA ALA A 8 -44.48 -36.26 2.06
C ALA A 8 -43.54 -36.59 0.89
N LEU A 9 -42.49 -35.80 0.72
CA LEU A 9 -41.27 -36.24 0.06
C LEU A 9 -40.17 -36.31 1.13
N LEU A 10 -39.94 -37.54 1.59
CA LEU A 10 -38.67 -37.94 2.18
C LEU A 10 -37.63 -37.95 1.05
N LEU A 11 -36.50 -37.26 1.24
CA LEU A 11 -35.25 -37.64 0.58
C LEU A 11 -34.12 -37.62 1.61
N SER A 12 -33.89 -38.79 2.18
CA SER A 12 -32.69 -39.11 2.93
C SER A 12 -31.57 -39.41 1.94
N ALA A 13 -30.44 -38.72 2.04
CA ALA A 13 -29.14 -39.23 1.60
C ALA A 13 -28.04 -38.57 2.42
N ALA A 14 -27.44 -39.39 3.28
CA ALA A 14 -26.19 -39.10 3.96
C ALA A 14 -25.02 -39.10 2.96
N LEU A 15 -23.95 -38.35 3.25
CA LEU A 15 -22.57 -38.85 3.43
C LEU A 15 -21.54 -37.70 3.38
N LEU A 16 -20.91 -37.46 4.54
CA LEU A 16 -19.47 -37.30 4.78
C LEU A 16 -18.63 -36.47 3.78
N PHE A 17 -18.17 -35.29 4.20
CA PHE A 17 -16.78 -34.81 4.13
C PHE A 17 -16.63 -33.71 5.21
N SER A 18 -15.91 -33.98 6.30
CA SER A 18 -14.53 -33.55 6.53
C SER A 18 -14.37 -32.03 6.53
N GLY A 19 -13.97 -31.49 7.68
CA GLY A 19 -13.91 -30.07 7.93
C GLY A 19 -12.97 -29.29 7.00
N CYS A 20 -13.39 -28.07 6.69
CA CYS A 20 -12.52 -26.91 6.67
C CYS A 20 -13.45 -25.73 6.97
N ASP A 21 -13.14 -24.96 8.01
CA ASP A 21 -13.74 -23.65 8.22
C ASP A 21 -13.46 -22.82 6.96
N ASP A 22 -14.43 -22.72 6.06
CA ASP A 22 -14.48 -21.70 5.01
C ASP A 22 -14.68 -20.35 5.71
N LYS A 23 -13.59 -19.83 6.28
CA LYS A 23 -13.48 -18.40 6.49
C LYS A 23 -13.64 -17.77 5.11
N PRO A 24 -14.59 -16.86 4.89
CA PRO A 24 -14.63 -16.11 3.66
C PRO A 24 -13.30 -15.36 3.57
N VAL A 25 -12.41 -15.83 2.68
CA VAL A 25 -11.26 -15.05 2.25
C VAL A 25 -11.89 -13.81 1.62
N ALA A 26 -11.80 -12.68 2.32
CA ALA A 26 -12.22 -11.41 1.77
C ALA A 26 -11.62 -11.31 0.37
N PRO A 27 -12.42 -10.98 -0.67
CA PRO A 27 -11.88 -10.85 -2.01
C PRO A 27 -10.70 -9.91 -1.92
N SER A 28 -9.50 -10.42 -2.24
CA SER A 28 -8.34 -9.59 -2.48
C SER A 28 -8.74 -8.71 -3.64
N ILE A 29 -9.16 -7.48 -3.31
CA ILE A 29 -9.42 -6.45 -4.28
C ILE A 29 -8.06 -6.12 -4.84
N THR A 30 -7.64 -6.86 -5.87
CA THR A 30 -6.51 -6.46 -6.70
C THR A 30 -6.98 -5.21 -7.42
N ALA A 31 -6.82 -4.09 -6.73
CA ALA A 31 -6.82 -2.76 -7.30
C ALA A 31 -6.04 -2.87 -8.63
N PRO A 32 -6.62 -2.48 -9.79
CA PRO A 32 -5.84 -2.42 -11.02
C PRO A 32 -4.59 -1.63 -10.71
N ALA A 33 -3.41 -2.15 -11.07
CA ALA A 33 -2.17 -1.43 -10.86
C ALA A 33 -2.28 -0.11 -11.63
N SER A 34 -2.69 0.96 -10.95
CA SER A 34 -2.48 2.30 -11.46
C SER A 34 -0.98 2.40 -11.56
N THR A 35 -0.47 2.52 -12.79
CA THR A 35 0.94 2.78 -13.10
C THR A 35 1.30 4.14 -12.52
N THR A 36 1.39 4.19 -11.19
CA THR A 36 2.06 5.26 -10.49
C THR A 36 3.53 4.89 -10.50
N ALA A 37 4.32 5.69 -11.20
CA ALA A 37 5.75 5.55 -11.16
C ALA A 37 6.26 6.11 -9.82
N ILE A 38 6.74 5.22 -8.96
CA ILE A 38 7.75 5.58 -7.98
C ILE A 38 9.07 5.16 -8.55
N THR A 39 9.83 6.15 -9.03
CA THR A 39 11.16 5.92 -9.56
C THR A 39 12.14 5.92 -8.40
N VAL A 40 12.97 4.89 -8.31
CA VAL A 40 14.03 4.77 -7.31
C VAL A 40 15.39 4.65 -8.00
N GLY A 41 16.43 5.14 -7.33
CA GLY A 41 17.82 4.88 -7.64
C GLY A 41 18.48 4.18 -6.45
N GLU A 42 19.35 3.23 -6.75
CA GLU A 42 20.20 2.52 -5.79
C GLU A 42 21.66 2.80 -6.13
N ASP A 43 22.55 2.71 -5.15
CA ASP A 43 23.99 2.89 -5.36
C ASP A 43 24.52 1.95 -6.45
N GLY A 44 25.05 2.52 -7.53
CA GLY A 44 25.63 1.78 -8.65
C GLY A 44 24.63 1.20 -9.65
N ALA A 45 23.32 1.47 -9.51
CA ALA A 45 22.29 1.03 -10.47
C ALA A 45 21.63 2.21 -11.21
N PRO A 46 21.23 2.05 -12.48
CA PRO A 46 20.37 3.02 -13.15
C PRO A 46 19.01 3.16 -12.44
N PRO A 47 18.39 4.35 -12.44
CA PRO A 47 17.05 4.52 -11.88
C PRO A 47 16.00 3.62 -12.57
N TYR A 48 15.04 3.14 -11.79
CA TYR A 48 13.97 2.26 -12.26
C TYR A 48 12.66 2.53 -11.53
N VAL A 49 11.55 2.08 -12.12
CA VAL A 49 10.23 2.15 -11.50
C VAL A 49 10.02 0.95 -10.60
N LEU A 50 9.56 1.15 -9.37
CA LEU A 50 9.13 0.06 -8.50
C LEU A 50 7.99 -0.71 -9.19
N ASN A 51 8.24 -1.98 -9.52
CA ASN A 51 7.30 -2.80 -10.31
C ASN A 51 6.03 -3.19 -9.54
N GLU A 52 6.05 -3.13 -8.21
CA GLU A 52 4.96 -3.56 -7.34
C GLU A 52 4.64 -2.51 -6.27
N VAL A 53 4.32 -1.27 -6.67
CA VAL A 53 3.92 -0.23 -5.71
C VAL A 53 2.54 -0.54 -5.14
N GLN A 54 2.41 -0.52 -3.82
CA GLN A 54 1.15 -0.61 -3.11
C GLN A 54 1.01 0.56 -2.13
N ILE A 55 -0.20 1.11 -2.04
CA ILE A 55 -0.57 2.11 -1.04
C ILE A 55 -1.24 1.35 0.11
N GLY A 56 -0.60 1.33 1.28
CA GLY A 56 -1.16 0.71 2.48
C GLY A 56 -2.17 1.63 3.18
N LEU A 57 -1.82 2.91 3.31
CA LEU A 57 -2.65 3.94 3.95
C LEU A 57 -2.44 5.28 3.24
N ALA A 58 -3.53 6.00 2.96
CA ALA A 58 -3.49 7.37 2.49
C ALA A 58 -4.55 8.20 3.23
N LEU A 59 -4.09 9.08 4.12
CA LEU A 59 -4.93 9.97 4.91
C LEU A 59 -4.49 11.40 4.63
N TYR A 60 -5.37 12.27 4.16
CA TYR A 60 -5.07 13.68 3.94
C TYR A 60 -6.24 14.55 4.40
N GLN A 61 -6.31 14.77 5.72
CA GLN A 61 -7.30 15.62 6.39
C GLN A 61 -6.63 16.91 6.87
N SER A 62 -7.41 17.96 7.11
CA SER A 62 -6.90 19.33 7.36
C SER A 62 -5.78 19.43 8.40
N SER A 63 -5.83 18.62 9.47
CA SER A 63 -4.84 18.60 10.55
C SER A 63 -3.96 17.35 10.59
N ARG A 64 -4.14 16.40 9.66
CA ARG A 64 -3.42 15.13 9.62
C ARG A 64 -3.22 14.64 8.20
N ALA A 65 -1.97 14.52 7.77
CA ALA A 65 -1.61 13.81 6.54
C ALA A 65 -0.66 12.64 6.81
N GLN A 66 -0.91 11.50 6.16
CA GLN A 66 -0.10 10.29 6.21
C GLN A 66 -0.21 9.53 4.90
N LEU A 67 0.92 9.03 4.42
CA LEU A 67 1.00 8.16 3.26
C LEU A 67 1.95 7.01 3.56
N GLU A 68 1.47 5.79 3.36
CA GLU A 68 2.26 4.56 3.45
C GLU A 68 2.33 3.89 2.10
N VAL A 69 3.56 3.68 1.64
CA VAL A 69 3.87 3.08 0.36
C VAL A 69 4.77 1.88 0.60
N SER A 70 4.47 0.76 -0.05
CA SER A 70 5.37 -0.39 -0.13
C SER A 70 5.66 -0.77 -1.57
N GLY A 71 6.78 -1.44 -1.78
CA GLY A 71 7.16 -1.99 -3.07
C GLY A 71 8.29 -3.00 -2.96
N LYS A 72 8.88 -3.34 -4.10
CA LYS A 72 10.06 -4.21 -4.19
C LYS A 72 11.13 -3.56 -5.05
N LEU A 73 12.37 -3.61 -4.57
CA LEU A 73 13.57 -3.26 -5.34
C LEU A 73 13.77 -4.26 -6.48
N ASN A 74 14.62 -3.93 -7.45
CA ASN A 74 14.89 -4.77 -8.63
C ASN A 74 15.42 -6.16 -8.27
N ASN A 75 16.12 -6.30 -7.15
CA ASN A 75 16.58 -7.58 -6.63
C ASN A 75 15.49 -8.38 -5.88
N GLY A 76 14.25 -7.88 -5.86
CA GLY A 76 13.10 -8.49 -5.18
C GLY A 76 12.96 -8.11 -3.71
N THR A 77 13.89 -7.33 -3.14
CA THR A 77 13.85 -6.98 -1.72
C THR A 77 12.66 -6.05 -1.43
N PRO A 78 11.78 -6.39 -0.47
CA PRO A 78 10.69 -5.52 -0.06
C PRO A 78 11.20 -4.22 0.55
N ILE A 79 10.54 -3.11 0.24
CA ILE A 79 10.81 -1.80 0.81
C ILE A 79 9.49 -1.12 1.18
N SER A 80 9.48 -0.37 2.29
CA SER A 80 8.36 0.47 2.67
C SER A 80 8.80 1.87 3.07
N PHE A 81 7.90 2.84 2.87
CA PHE A 81 8.07 4.24 3.19
C PHE A 81 6.83 4.73 3.94
N VAL A 82 7.04 5.42 5.05
CA VAL A 82 5.98 6.05 5.83
C VAL A 82 6.23 7.54 5.86
N PHE A 83 5.34 8.30 5.25
CA PHE A 83 5.33 9.74 5.28
C PHE A 83 4.25 10.22 6.25
N LYS A 84 4.59 11.13 7.17
CA LYS A 84 3.66 11.73 8.13
C LYS A 84 3.82 13.23 8.16
N GLN A 85 2.72 13.94 8.34
CA GLN A 85 2.74 15.39 8.51
C GLN A 85 3.48 15.75 9.80
N SER A 86 4.62 16.43 9.69
CA SER A 86 5.38 16.92 10.84
C SER A 86 4.62 18.01 11.61
N SER A 87 3.91 18.90 10.90
CA SER A 87 2.98 19.87 11.49
C SER A 87 2.07 20.51 10.41
N PRO A 88 0.76 20.65 10.62
CA PRO A 88 -0.13 21.40 9.71
C PRO A 88 0.27 22.86 9.54
N SER A 89 0.83 23.49 10.58
CA SER A 89 1.26 24.90 10.55
C SER A 89 2.65 25.10 9.94
N ALA A 90 3.53 24.08 9.97
CA ALA A 90 4.87 24.17 9.41
C ALA A 90 4.98 23.61 7.97
N ALA A 91 4.28 22.50 7.68
CA ALA A 91 4.32 21.84 6.37
C ALA A 91 3.26 22.41 5.41
N GLY A 92 2.16 22.95 5.93
CA GLY A 92 0.98 23.31 5.14
C GLY A 92 0.04 22.12 4.93
N THR A 93 -1.22 22.41 4.59
CA THR A 93 -2.24 21.37 4.32
C THR A 93 -1.77 20.47 3.19
N GLY A 94 -1.92 19.15 3.36
CA GLY A 94 -1.61 18.18 2.31
C GLY A 94 -0.13 17.80 2.19
N LYS A 95 0.76 18.29 3.07
CA LYS A 95 2.18 17.91 3.06
C LYS A 95 2.54 16.90 4.13
N THR A 96 3.48 16.03 3.82
CA THR A 96 4.03 15.01 4.71
C THR A 96 5.54 14.97 4.60
N ASP A 97 6.23 14.52 5.63
CA ASP A 97 7.66 14.27 5.65
C ASP A 97 7.92 12.76 5.77
N LEU A 98 8.98 12.25 5.14
CA LEU A 98 9.39 10.86 5.33
C LEU A 98 9.90 10.70 6.76
N VAL A 99 9.24 9.86 7.55
CA VAL A 99 9.60 9.62 8.95
C VAL A 99 10.19 8.23 9.18
N GLU A 100 9.93 7.29 8.27
CA GLU A 100 10.42 5.93 8.36
C GLU A 100 10.53 5.33 6.96
N ALA A 101 11.62 4.60 6.71
CA ALA A 101 11.67 3.62 5.64
C ALA A 101 12.25 2.31 6.20
N THR A 102 11.77 1.18 5.69
CA THR A 102 12.27 -0.13 6.11
C THR A 102 12.57 -0.99 4.89
N LEU A 103 13.61 -1.79 5.01
CA LEU A 103 14.02 -2.76 4.00
C LEU A 103 13.86 -4.17 4.57
N ASN A 104 13.24 -5.06 3.81
CA ASN A 104 12.96 -6.45 4.18
C ASN A 104 12.27 -6.62 5.55
N SER A 105 11.47 -5.62 5.96
CA SER A 105 10.74 -5.55 7.24
C SER A 105 11.61 -5.56 8.51
N ASN A 106 12.93 -5.45 8.40
CA ASN A 106 13.83 -5.59 9.55
C ASN A 106 15.09 -4.72 9.50
N ILE A 107 15.44 -4.16 8.36
CA ILE A 107 16.57 -3.22 8.21
C ILE A 107 16.00 -1.80 8.29
N ALA A 108 16.24 -1.14 9.42
CA ALA A 108 15.86 0.24 9.64
C ALA A 108 16.74 1.22 8.84
N THR A 109 16.20 2.41 8.60
CA THR A 109 17.01 3.53 8.09
C THR A 109 17.94 4.10 9.16
N LYS A 110 19.19 4.31 8.78
CA LYS A 110 20.12 5.20 9.48
C LYS A 110 19.76 6.67 9.23
N GLN A 111 19.24 6.98 8.04
CA GLN A 111 18.75 8.30 7.67
C GLN A 111 17.53 8.14 6.76
N ALA A 112 16.50 8.93 7.01
CA ALA A 112 15.33 9.04 6.15
C ALA A 112 14.95 10.51 6.05
N THR A 113 14.92 11.04 4.83
CA THR A 113 14.50 12.41 4.53
C THR A 113 13.63 12.41 3.27
N GLY A 114 12.75 13.38 3.16
CA GLY A 114 11.87 13.47 2.01
C GLY A 114 10.55 14.10 2.39
N SER A 115 9.78 14.46 1.38
CA SER A 115 8.45 15.00 1.57
C SER A 115 7.54 14.67 0.41
N THR A 116 6.24 14.70 0.68
CA THR A 116 5.21 14.64 -0.35
C THR A 116 4.22 15.78 -0.19
N THR A 117 3.56 16.13 -1.27
CA THR A 117 2.47 17.11 -1.33
C THR A 117 1.31 16.50 -2.10
N ARG A 118 0.12 16.55 -1.50
CA ARG A 118 -1.13 16.21 -2.17
C ARG A 118 -1.63 17.40 -2.98
N ASP A 119 -1.91 17.14 -4.25
CA ASP A 119 -2.79 17.97 -5.07
C ASP A 119 -4.24 17.55 -4.82
N ALA A 120 -5.04 18.46 -4.25
CA ALA A 120 -6.43 18.20 -3.93
C ALA A 120 -7.35 18.20 -5.17
N ALA A 121 -6.96 18.88 -6.26
CA ALA A 121 -7.76 18.99 -7.47
C ALA A 121 -7.72 17.70 -8.29
N THR A 122 -6.55 17.08 -8.38
CA THR A 122 -6.33 15.80 -9.08
C THR A 122 -6.40 14.59 -8.15
N ASN A 123 -6.44 14.81 -6.84
CA ASN A 123 -6.34 13.77 -5.81
C ASN A 123 -5.07 12.91 -5.96
N THR A 124 -3.95 13.53 -6.30
CA THR A 124 -2.65 12.86 -6.48
C THR A 124 -1.63 13.35 -5.48
N VAL A 125 -0.61 12.53 -5.20
CA VAL A 125 0.53 12.88 -4.35
C VAL A 125 1.83 12.84 -5.16
N SER A 126 2.66 13.85 -4.98
CA SER A 126 3.99 13.93 -5.58
C SER A 126 5.03 14.30 -4.52
N GLY A 127 6.27 13.86 -4.71
CA GLY A 127 7.31 14.08 -3.71
C GLY A 127 8.65 13.47 -4.07
N THR A 128 9.63 13.70 -3.20
CA THR A 128 10.97 13.13 -3.32
C THR A 128 11.43 12.62 -1.98
N PHE A 129 12.26 11.59 -1.98
CA PHE A 129 12.82 11.03 -0.76
C PHE A 129 14.23 10.50 -0.96
N TYR A 130 14.92 10.35 0.16
CA TYR A 130 16.22 9.72 0.29
C TYR A 130 16.25 8.93 1.60
N CYS A 131 16.78 7.73 1.54
CA CYS A 131 17.07 6.93 2.70
C CYS A 131 18.44 6.25 2.60
N GLN A 132 19.13 6.18 3.73
CA GLN A 132 20.31 5.36 3.93
C GLN A 132 19.95 4.29 4.96
N PHE A 133 20.09 3.03 4.60
CA PHE A 133 19.84 1.89 5.47
C PHE A 133 21.06 1.53 6.30
N THR A 134 20.86 0.84 7.43
CA THR A 134 21.97 0.43 8.33
C THR A 134 22.95 -0.54 7.68
N ASN A 135 22.54 -1.27 6.65
CA ASN A 135 23.40 -2.12 5.83
C ASN A 135 24.24 -1.34 4.78
N GLY A 136 24.13 -0.01 4.74
CA GLY A 136 24.86 0.86 3.83
C GLY A 136 24.15 1.14 2.50
N LEU A 137 23.06 0.44 2.17
CA LEU A 137 22.29 0.71 0.96
C LEU A 137 21.69 2.13 1.00
N GLN A 138 21.87 2.89 -0.07
CA GLN A 138 21.17 4.14 -0.28
C GLN A 138 20.08 3.96 -1.33
N VAL A 139 18.92 4.55 -1.05
CA VAL A 139 17.79 4.61 -1.99
C VAL A 139 17.29 6.05 -2.04
N ASN A 140 17.32 6.65 -3.22
CA ASN A 140 16.65 7.91 -3.49
C ASN A 140 15.47 7.67 -4.42
N GLY A 141 14.40 8.46 -4.30
CA GLY A 141 13.27 8.25 -5.17
C GLY A 141 12.39 9.47 -5.37
N THR A 142 11.57 9.39 -6.41
CA THR A 142 10.57 10.38 -6.79
C THR A 142 9.21 9.70 -6.89
N ILE A 143 8.22 10.29 -6.24
CA ILE A 143 6.81 9.94 -6.37
C ILE A 143 6.19 10.97 -7.32
N THR A 144 5.63 10.51 -8.44
CA THR A 144 4.99 11.41 -9.41
C THR A 144 3.53 11.02 -9.60
N ASN A 145 2.64 11.95 -9.25
CA ASN A 145 1.19 11.84 -9.46
C ASN A 145 0.59 10.52 -8.95
N LEU A 146 1.00 10.08 -7.76
CA LEU A 146 0.43 8.92 -7.08
C LEU A 146 -1.04 9.15 -6.81
N GLN A 147 -1.88 8.46 -7.57
CA GLN A 147 -3.32 8.57 -7.44
C GLN A 147 -3.76 8.01 -6.09
N LEU A 148 -4.39 8.84 -5.27
CA LEU A 148 -5.09 8.39 -4.08
C LEU A 148 -6.47 7.86 -4.51
N ARG A 149 -6.85 6.69 -3.97
CA ARG A 149 -8.18 6.08 -4.21
C ARG A 149 -9.13 6.39 -3.08
#